data_AF-A0A9W8L8S1-F1
#
_entry.id   AF-A0A9W8L8S1-F1
#
_cell.length_a   1.000
_cell.length_b   1.000
_cell.length_c   1.000
_cell.angle_alpha   90.00
_cell.angle_beta   90.00
_cell.angle_gamma   90.00
#
_symmetry.space_group_name_H-M   'P 1'
#
loop_
_entity.id
_entity.type
_entity.pdbx_description
1 polymer ?
#
loop_
_entity_poly.entity_id
_entity_poly.type
_entity_poly.pdbx_seq_one_letter_code
_entity_poly.pdbx_strand_id
1 'polypeptide(L)'
;IKVACFAIGLAMCLSGSVVCGFDFHSDEAALCATKHWDEIRQLVNPKLSMMSGVLPKEGAKKVKALLNGSNELPVNPPPRDWLGKAADAVPEALMSLFGKDIIEKCVNEMKNKGKK
;
A
#
# COMPACT_ATOMS: atom_id res chain seq x y z
N ILE A 1 -13.24 18.37 7.79
CA ILE A 1 -14.31 17.75 8.61
C ILE A 1 -13.63 17.16 9.84
N LYS A 2 -13.80 17.80 11.00
CA LYS A 2 -13.31 17.37 12.32
C LYS A 2 -14.37 16.40 12.87
N VAL A 3 -14.01 15.18 13.24
CA VAL A 3 -14.93 14.28 13.96
C VAL A 3 -14.36 14.02 15.34
N ALA A 4 -15.02 14.58 16.34
CA ALA A 4 -14.76 14.38 17.75
C ALA A 4 -15.41 13.07 18.20
N CYS A 5 -14.64 12.21 18.88
CA CYS A 5 -15.17 11.04 19.59
C CYS A 5 -15.95 11.51 20.82
N PHE A 6 -17.27 11.38 20.80
CA PHE A 6 -18.10 11.50 21.99
C PHE A 6 -18.00 10.19 22.78
N ALA A 7 -17.33 10.24 23.92
CA ALA A 7 -17.25 9.13 24.87
C ALA A 7 -18.52 9.13 25.72
N ILE A 8 -19.35 8.09 25.55
CA ILE A 8 -20.31 7.67 26.57
C ILE A 8 -20.07 6.17 26.71
N GLY A 9 -19.78 5.73 27.94
CA GLY A 9 -19.75 4.31 28.26
C GLY A 9 -21.09 3.65 27.92
N LEU A 10 -21.18 2.32 28.07
CA LEU A 10 -22.32 1.46 27.72
C LEU A 10 -22.24 0.85 26.31
N ALA A 11 -22.80 -0.36 26.21
CA ALA A 11 -23.01 -1.22 25.03
C ALA A 11 -21.93 -2.28 24.75
N MET A 12 -22.39 -3.54 24.84
CA MET A 12 -21.88 -4.68 24.07
C MET A 12 -21.58 -4.26 22.62
N CYS A 13 -20.33 -4.32 22.18
CA CYS A 13 -20.00 -4.20 20.76
C CYS A 13 -19.68 -5.58 20.19
N LEU A 14 -20.74 -6.28 19.75
CA LEU A 14 -20.61 -7.13 18.57
C LEU A 14 -20.30 -6.23 17.36
N SER A 15 -19.46 -6.76 16.46
CA SER A 15 -19.45 -6.41 15.03
C SER A 15 -18.95 -5.01 14.65
N GLY A 16 -17.66 -4.98 14.33
CA GLY A 16 -17.09 -4.01 13.42
C GLY A 16 -15.96 -4.68 12.67
N SER A 17 -16.24 -5.60 11.75
CA SER A 17 -15.31 -5.88 10.66
C SER A 17 -15.29 -4.64 9.76
N VAL A 18 -14.73 -3.55 10.28
CA VAL A 18 -14.11 -2.54 9.43
C VAL A 18 -13.19 -3.35 8.52
N VAL A 19 -13.45 -3.32 7.21
CA VAL A 19 -12.46 -3.76 6.26
C VAL A 19 -11.30 -2.79 6.49
N CYS A 20 -10.38 -3.17 7.38
CA CYS A 20 -9.17 -2.43 7.64
C CYS A 20 -8.41 -2.48 6.32
N GLY A 21 -8.58 -1.45 5.50
CA GLY A 21 -7.69 -1.19 4.38
C GLY A 21 -6.26 -1.32 4.91
N PHE A 22 -5.42 -2.02 4.14
CA PHE A 22 -4.04 -2.21 4.54
C PHE A 22 -3.38 -0.84 4.70
N ASP A 23 -2.80 -0.58 5.86
CA ASP A 23 -2.21 0.73 6.16
C ASP A 23 -0.83 0.85 5.50
N PHE A 24 -0.81 1.44 4.31
CA PHE A 24 0.41 1.70 3.54
C PHE A 24 1.29 2.80 4.14
N HIS A 25 0.78 3.56 5.11
CA HIS A 25 1.52 4.61 5.81
C HIS A 25 2.31 4.08 7.01
N SER A 26 2.03 2.84 7.43
CA SER A 26 2.71 2.22 8.56
C SER A 26 4.20 1.98 8.30
N ASP A 27 4.97 2.10 9.38
CA ASP A 27 6.40 1.89 9.37
C ASP A 27 6.77 0.44 9.01
N GLU A 28 5.95 -0.51 9.43
CA GLU A 28 6.08 -1.92 9.09
C GLU A 28 5.81 -2.16 7.60
N ALA A 29 4.79 -1.51 7.02
CA ALA A 29 4.52 -1.61 5.59
C ALA A 29 5.70 -1.07 4.77
N ALA A 30 6.25 0.08 5.15
CA ALA A 30 7.41 0.64 4.48
C ALA A 30 8.66 -0.25 4.61
N LEU A 31 8.92 -0.82 5.79
CA LEU A 31 10.01 -1.78 5.99
C LEU A 31 9.83 -3.04 5.13
N CYS A 32 8.63 -3.60 5.10
CA CYS A 32 8.30 -4.78 4.30
C CYS A 32 8.40 -4.51 2.80
N ALA A 33 7.93 -3.35 2.33
CA ALA A 33 8.04 -2.94 0.94
C ALA A 33 9.51 -2.79 0.51
N THR A 34 10.35 -2.19 1.36
CA THR A 34 11.80 -2.08 1.09
C THR A 34 12.49 -3.43 1.13
N LYS A 35 12.15 -4.29 2.09
CA LYS A 35 12.76 -5.62 2.24
C LYS A 35 12.43 -6.55 1.06
N HIS A 36 11.18 -6.52 0.60
CA HIS A 36 10.69 -7.32 -0.50
C HIS A 36 10.63 -6.54 -1.82
N TRP A 37 11.40 -5.46 -1.94
CA TRP A 37 11.32 -4.55 -3.08
C TRP A 37 11.57 -5.29 -4.40
N ASP A 38 12.56 -6.18 -4.45
CA ASP A 38 12.88 -6.93 -5.67
C ASP A 38 11.71 -7.84 -6.10
N GLU A 39 11.07 -8.54 -5.16
CA GLU A 39 9.89 -9.36 -5.43
C GLU A 39 8.70 -8.50 -5.92
N ILE A 40 8.49 -7.35 -5.29
CA ILE A 40 7.47 -6.39 -5.70
C ILE A 40 7.76 -5.90 -7.13
N ARG A 41 9.01 -5.56 -7.45
CA ARG A 41 9.41 -5.14 -8.81
C ARG A 41 9.13 -6.22 -9.84
N GLN A 42 9.53 -7.46 -9.59
CA GLN A 42 9.31 -8.57 -10.51
C GLN A 42 7.81 -8.82 -10.77
N LEU A 43 6.97 -8.63 -9.75
CA LEU A 43 5.52 -8.80 -9.88
C LEU A 43 4.82 -7.61 -10.53
N VAL A 44 5.32 -6.39 -10.28
CA VAL A 44 4.68 -5.14 -10.69
C VAL A 44 5.17 -4.65 -12.05
N ASN A 45 6.45 -4.75 -12.39
CA ASN A 45 6.98 -4.30 -13.69
C ASN A 45 6.24 -4.86 -14.93
N PRO A 46 5.97 -6.18 -15.02
CA PRO A 46 5.19 -6.70 -16.16
C PRO A 46 3.75 -6.17 -16.15
N LYS A 47 3.18 -5.94 -14.96
CA LYS A 47 1.83 -5.37 -14.81
C LYS A 47 1.79 -3.88 -15.14
N LEU A 48 2.83 -3.10 -14.84
CA LEU A 48 2.93 -1.66 -15.13
C LEU A 48 2.85 -1.38 -16.62
N SER A 49 3.54 -2.20 -17.41
CA SER A 49 3.49 -2.12 -18.87
C SER A 49 2.06 -2.35 -19.39
N MET A 50 1.32 -3.31 -18.80
CA MET A 50 -0.08 -3.58 -19.15
C MET A 50 -1.07 -2.56 -18.56
N MET A 51 -0.79 -2.02 -17.37
CA MET A 51 -1.64 -1.06 -16.65
C MET A 51 -1.86 0.23 -17.43
N SER A 52 -0.86 0.67 -18.20
CA SER A 52 -0.98 1.86 -19.03
C SER A 52 -2.14 1.76 -20.05
N GLY A 53 -2.50 0.55 -20.49
CA GLY A 53 -3.62 0.30 -21.40
C GLY A 53 -4.94 -0.07 -20.71
N VAL A 54 -4.89 -0.51 -19.45
CA VAL A 54 -6.08 -0.97 -18.68
C VAL A 54 -6.64 0.14 -17.79
N LEU A 55 -5.78 1.04 -17.29
CA LEU A 55 -6.21 2.09 -16.37
C LEU A 55 -6.86 3.27 -17.09
N PRO A 56 -7.87 3.90 -16.47
CA PRO A 56 -8.35 5.20 -16.94
C PRO A 56 -7.19 6.20 -16.97
N LYS A 57 -7.24 7.16 -17.90
CA LYS A 57 -6.16 8.14 -18.14
C LYS A 57 -5.65 8.81 -16.86
N GLU A 58 -6.52 9.07 -15.89
CA GLU A 58 -6.14 9.64 -14.59
C GLU A 58 -5.31 8.69 -13.72
N GLY A 59 -5.68 7.40 -13.67
CA GLY A 59 -4.90 6.38 -12.95
C GLY A 59 -3.53 6.17 -13.58
N ALA A 60 -3.47 6.10 -14.92
CA ALA A 60 -2.22 5.99 -15.66
C ALA A 60 -1.32 7.22 -15.44
N LYS A 61 -1.88 8.44 -15.42
CA LYS A 61 -1.12 9.67 -15.15
C LYS A 61 -0.55 9.69 -13.72
N LYS A 62 -1.32 9.23 -12.72
CA LYS A 62 -0.89 9.14 -11.32
C LYS A 62 0.23 8.11 -11.14
N VAL A 63 0.09 6.92 -11.72
CA VAL A 63 1.15 5.89 -11.72
C VAL A 63 2.39 6.40 -12.44
N LYS A 64 2.25 7.02 -13.61
CA LYS A 64 3.39 7.59 -14.34
C LYS A 64 4.08 8.72 -13.58
N ALA A 65 3.32 9.56 -12.87
CA ALA A 65 3.89 10.60 -12.00
C ALA A 65 4.65 10.00 -10.82
N LEU A 66 4.12 8.93 -10.21
CA LEU A 66 4.79 8.19 -9.14
C LEU A 66 6.12 7.59 -9.57
N LEU A 67 6.15 7.02 -10.79
CA LEU A 67 7.33 6.42 -11.41
C LEU A 67 8.27 7.45 -12.05
N ASN A 68 7.99 8.75 -11.86
CA ASN A 68 8.74 9.85 -12.46
C ASN A 68 8.90 9.70 -14.00
N GLY A 69 7.86 9.24 -14.68
CA GLY A 69 7.85 9.00 -16.12
C GLY A 69 8.37 7.63 -16.55
N SER A 70 8.91 6.82 -15.63
CA SER A 70 9.40 5.47 -15.92
C SER A 70 8.25 4.48 -16.10
N ASN A 71 8.49 3.42 -16.88
CA ASN A 71 7.55 2.31 -17.09
C ASN A 71 7.81 1.13 -16.15
N GLU A 72 8.81 1.26 -15.27
CA GLU A 72 9.26 0.23 -14.35
C GLU A 72 9.52 0.85 -12.97
N LEU A 73 9.40 0.04 -11.94
CA LEU A 73 9.84 0.42 -10.60
C LEU A 73 11.38 0.51 -10.55
N PRO A 74 11.92 1.53 -9.84
CA PRO A 74 13.36 1.76 -9.74
C PRO A 74 14.07 0.56 -9.13
N VAL A 75 15.32 0.32 -9.56
CA VAL A 75 16.16 -0.80 -9.09
C VAL A 75 16.36 -0.77 -7.58
N ASN A 76 16.70 0.40 -7.08
CA ASN A 76 16.88 0.59 -5.65
C ASN A 76 15.54 0.83 -4.97
N PRO A 77 15.36 0.30 -3.75
CA PRO A 77 14.17 0.59 -2.96
C PRO A 77 14.06 2.09 -2.70
N PRO A 78 12.85 2.66 -2.84
CA PRO A 78 12.63 4.05 -2.56
C PRO A 78 12.71 4.32 -1.05
N PRO A 79 12.78 5.59 -0.63
CA PRO A 79 12.79 5.93 0.79
C PRO A 79 11.50 5.47 1.50
N ARG A 80 11.58 5.30 2.82
CA ARG A 80 10.52 4.73 3.67
C ARG A 80 9.16 5.41 3.50
N ASP A 81 9.14 6.72 3.27
CA ASP A 81 7.94 7.52 3.06
C ASP A 81 7.31 7.39 1.65
N TRP A 82 8.00 6.74 0.71
CA TRP A 82 7.52 6.61 -0.66
C TRP A 82 6.23 5.78 -0.74
N LEU A 83 6.09 4.71 0.04
CA LEU A 83 4.90 3.86 0.00
C LEU A 83 3.64 4.61 0.47
N GLY A 84 3.76 5.40 1.54
CA GLY A 84 2.68 6.27 2.01
C GLY A 84 2.33 7.35 0.98
N LYS A 85 3.34 8.02 0.41
CA LYS A 85 3.15 8.99 -0.68
C LYS A 85 2.50 8.35 -1.92
N ALA A 86 2.83 7.10 -2.21
CA ALA A 86 2.22 6.34 -3.28
C ALA A 86 0.74 6.06 -3.00
N ALA A 87 0.42 5.66 -1.78
CA ALA A 87 -0.96 5.45 -1.34
C ALA A 87 -1.80 6.75 -1.35
N ASP A 88 -1.19 7.89 -1.07
CA ASP A 88 -1.87 9.20 -1.16
C ASP A 88 -2.12 9.62 -2.61
N ALA A 89 -1.15 9.36 -3.49
CA ALA A 89 -1.24 9.75 -4.90
C ALA A 89 -2.15 8.82 -5.72
N VAL A 90 -2.15 7.53 -5.39
CA VAL A 90 -2.72 6.44 -6.19
C VAL A 90 -3.87 5.76 -5.41
N PRO A 91 -5.05 5.55 -6.03
CA PRO A 91 -6.17 4.85 -5.39
C PRO A 91 -5.78 3.50 -4.77
N GLU A 92 -6.42 3.10 -3.66
CA GLU A 92 -6.12 1.83 -2.97
C GLU A 92 -6.26 0.60 -3.88
N ALA A 93 -7.24 0.60 -4.79
CA ALA A 93 -7.42 -0.47 -5.77
C ALA A 93 -6.17 -0.68 -6.65
N LEU A 94 -5.44 0.40 -6.91
CA LEU A 94 -4.19 0.36 -7.64
C LEU A 94 -3.01 -0.02 -6.75
N MET A 95 -2.94 0.51 -5.52
CA MET A 95 -1.94 0.09 -4.53
C MET A 95 -2.00 -1.40 -4.22
N SER A 96 -3.19 -2.01 -4.31
CA SER A 96 -3.37 -3.46 -4.21
C SER A 96 -2.55 -4.22 -5.26
N LEU A 97 -2.34 -3.62 -6.43
CA LEU A 97 -1.52 -4.20 -7.50
C LEU A 97 -0.03 -3.96 -7.29
N PHE A 98 0.38 -3.01 -6.44
CA PHE A 98 1.77 -2.73 -6.06
C PHE A 98 2.29 -3.69 -4.98
N GLY A 99 1.95 -4.98 -5.10
CA GLY A 99 2.44 -6.01 -4.19
C GLY A 99 1.86 -5.94 -2.78
N LYS A 100 0.64 -5.41 -2.61
CA LYS A 100 -0.06 -5.38 -1.30
C LYS A 100 -0.02 -6.74 -0.61
N ASP A 101 -0.26 -7.84 -1.31
CA ASP A 101 -0.19 -9.19 -0.75
C ASP A 101 1.18 -9.50 -0.10
N ILE A 102 2.28 -9.09 -0.74
CA ILE A 102 3.65 -9.31 -0.24
C ILE A 102 3.87 -8.49 1.03
N ILE A 103 3.50 -7.21 0.99
CA ILE A 103 3.70 -6.27 2.10
C ILE A 103 2.82 -6.68 3.28
N GLU A 104 1.54 -6.99 3.03
CA GLU A 104 0.58 -7.41 4.03
C GLU A 104 0.98 -8.72 4.70
N LYS A 105 1.42 -9.71 3.93
CA LYS A 105 1.97 -10.96 4.47
C LYS A 105 3.17 -10.69 5.39
N CYS A 106 4.12 -9.86 4.95
CA CYS A 106 5.30 -9.53 5.75
C CYS A 106 4.92 -8.78 7.05
N VAL A 107 4.00 -7.82 7.00
CA VAL A 107 3.52 -7.10 8.20
C VAL A 107 2.83 -8.06 9.17
N ASN A 108 2.00 -8.98 8.67
CA ASN A 108 1.35 -9.99 9.49
C ASN A 108 2.35 -10.96 10.13
N GLU A 109 3.42 -11.35 9.42
CA GLU A 109 4.50 -12.16 9.97
C GLU A 109 5.27 -11.42 11.08
N MET A 110 5.54 -10.12 10.90
CA MET A 110 6.18 -9.28 11.92
C MET A 110 5.31 -9.18 13.19
N LYS A 111 4.01 -8.92 13.02
CA LYS A 111 3.04 -8.84 14.12
C LYS A 111 2.90 -10.16 14.89
N ASN A 112 2.96 -11.30 14.21
CA ASN A 112 2.88 -12.61 14.85
C ASN A 112 4.18 -13.02 15.55
N LYS A 113 5.35 -12.59 15.05
CA LYS A 113 6.64 -12.86 15.70
C LYS A 113 6.86 -12.07 17.00
N GLY A 114 6.25 -10.90 17.16
CA GLY A 114 6.33 -10.10 18.38
C GLY A 114 5.47 -10.58 19.56
N LYS A 115 4.66 -11.64 19.38
CA LYS A 115 3.77 -12.22 20.41
C LYS A 115 4.31 -13.49 21.07
N LYS A 116 5.59 -13.83 20.89
CA LYS A 116 6.19 -15.06 21.39
C LYS A 116 7.16 -14.80 22.53
#